data_AF-A0A8T0FRV5-F1
#
_entry.id   AF-A0A8T0FRV5-F1
#
_cell.length_a   1.000
_cell.length_b   1.000
_cell.length_c   1.000
_cell.angle_alpha   90.00
_cell.angle_beta   90.00
_cell.angle_gamma   90.00
#
_symmetry.space_group_name_H-M   'P 1'
#
loop_
_entity.id
_entity.type
_entity.pdbx_description
1 polymer ?
#
loop_
_entity_poly.entity_id
_entity_poly.type
_entity_poly.pdbx_seq_one_letter_code
_entity_poly.pdbx_strand_id
1 'polypeptide(L)'
;MSEEQKGSDQPPASCPSKSKDFSALFSSYAKFGDDKGEGKISLRNIQKWFQQAGMDKLEAIINDECVAYEYKNLFKDKTHITKTEFESLIGAIAGCKKMDRNVLMDKLVAAGEPKISNVQDLISQVC
;
A
#
# COMPACT_ATOMS: atom_id res chain seq x y z
N MET A 1 25.43 43.76 25.92
CA MET A 1 25.58 42.49 26.64
C MET A 1 24.26 41.75 26.47
N SER A 2 24.09 40.70 25.69
CA SER A 2 24.93 39.88 24.81
C SER A 2 23.94 39.28 23.78
N GLU A 3 24.24 39.24 22.47
CA GLU A 3 24.62 38.01 21.73
C GLU A 3 23.76 36.79 22.13
N GLU A 4 23.01 36.14 21.21
CA GLU A 4 23.58 35.31 20.15
C GLU A 4 22.57 35.02 18.99
N GLN A 5 23.13 34.92 17.77
CA GLN A 5 22.49 34.54 16.50
C GLN A 5 22.39 33.01 16.33
N LYS A 6 21.70 32.56 15.25
CA LYS A 6 21.99 31.40 14.35
C LYS A 6 20.71 30.59 14.09
N GLY A 7 20.24 30.34 12.87
CA GLY A 7 20.93 30.15 11.59
C GLY A 7 20.42 28.82 11.02
N SER A 8 20.08 28.83 9.73
CA SER A 8 19.50 27.75 8.92
C SER A 8 20.24 26.40 8.95
N ASP A 9 19.57 25.39 8.36
CA ASP A 9 20.04 24.06 7.95
C ASP A 9 19.95 22.91 8.97
N GLN A 10 18.93 22.06 8.80
CA GLN A 10 19.02 20.70 8.22
C GLN A 10 17.83 19.83 8.71
N PRO A 11 17.21 18.99 7.87
CA PRO A 11 16.27 17.96 8.32
C PRO A 11 17.04 16.70 8.77
N PRO A 12 16.81 16.18 9.99
CA PRO A 12 17.23 14.83 10.32
C PRO A 12 16.00 13.96 10.54
N ALA A 13 15.77 13.10 9.57
CA ALA A 13 15.32 11.72 9.75
C ALA A 13 14.46 11.44 10.99
N SER A 14 13.13 11.43 10.80
CA SER A 14 12.26 10.67 11.69
C SER A 14 12.79 9.23 11.77
N CYS A 15 13.31 8.86 12.94
CA CYS A 15 13.83 7.54 13.20
C CYS A 15 12.76 6.47 12.88
N PRO A 16 13.10 5.43 12.11
CA PRO A 16 12.19 4.36 11.76
C PRO A 16 12.09 3.41 12.95
N SER A 17 11.13 3.64 13.83
CA SER A 17 10.69 2.62 14.77
C SER A 17 10.18 1.43 13.96
N LYS A 18 10.89 0.29 14.08
CA LYS A 18 10.64 -1.04 13.48
C LYS A 18 9.23 -1.58 13.78
N SER A 19 8.23 -0.92 13.23
CA SER A 19 6.93 -1.47 12.87
C SER A 19 6.87 -1.29 11.37
N LYS A 20 6.45 -2.29 10.61
CA LYS A 20 6.24 -2.14 9.16
C LYS A 20 5.14 -1.10 8.98
N ASP A 21 5.50 0.17 8.90
CA ASP A 21 4.53 1.27 8.92
C ASP A 21 3.71 1.19 7.65
N PHE A 22 2.41 0.95 7.81
CA PHE A 22 1.43 0.92 6.71
C PHE A 22 1.58 2.13 5.77
N SER A 23 1.99 3.28 6.31
CA SER A 23 2.28 4.50 5.54
C SER A 23 3.49 4.38 4.61
N ALA A 24 4.56 3.72 5.09
CA ALA A 24 5.76 3.47 4.30
C ALA A 24 5.43 2.46 3.19
N LEU A 25 4.73 1.37 3.54
CA LEU A 25 4.26 0.37 2.57
C LEU A 25 3.36 0.99 1.50
N PHE A 26 2.38 1.81 1.91
CA PHE A 26 1.52 2.54 0.99
C PHE A 26 2.34 3.38 0.01
N SER A 27 3.35 4.10 0.50
CA SER A 27 4.22 4.93 -0.34
C SER A 27 5.03 4.08 -1.33
N SER A 28 5.54 2.93 -0.89
CA SER A 28 6.26 1.98 -1.76
C SER A 28 5.36 1.41 -2.86
N TYR A 29 4.14 0.98 -2.53
CA TYR A 29 3.16 0.49 -3.51
C TYR A 29 2.61 1.60 -4.41
N ALA A 30 2.47 2.83 -3.89
CA ALA A 30 2.03 3.97 -4.68
C ALA A 30 3.01 4.27 -5.82
N LYS A 31 4.33 4.30 -5.52
CA LYS A 31 5.40 4.53 -6.50
C LYS A 31 5.76 3.31 -7.36
N PHE A 32 5.19 2.14 -7.08
CA PHE A 32 5.60 0.90 -7.72
C PHE A 32 5.15 0.83 -9.19
N GLY A 33 6.09 1.11 -10.10
CA GLY A 33 5.84 1.09 -11.54
C GLY A 33 4.82 2.15 -12.02
N ASP A 34 4.63 3.21 -11.23
CA ASP A 34 3.68 4.29 -11.50
C ASP A 34 4.34 5.65 -11.20
N ASP A 35 4.69 6.39 -12.26
CA ASP A 35 5.33 7.70 -12.16
C ASP A 35 4.42 8.77 -11.51
N LYS A 36 3.10 8.52 -11.45
CA LYS A 36 2.10 9.40 -10.81
C LYS A 36 1.83 9.01 -9.36
N GLY A 37 2.57 8.02 -8.85
CA GLY A 37 2.43 7.39 -7.54
C GLY A 37 2.85 8.20 -6.33
N GLU A 38 3.08 9.51 -6.45
CA GLU A 38 3.56 10.31 -5.34
C GLU A 38 2.41 10.67 -4.38
N GLY A 39 2.21 9.82 -3.37
CA GLY A 39 1.19 9.98 -2.34
C GLY A 39 -0.21 9.47 -2.71
N LYS A 40 -0.36 8.84 -3.90
CA LYS A 40 -1.60 8.21 -4.35
C LYS A 40 -1.31 6.85 -4.98
N ILE A 41 -2.14 5.86 -4.67
CA ILE A 41 -2.02 4.51 -5.20
C ILE A 41 -3.09 4.26 -6.27
N SER A 42 -2.73 3.56 -7.34
CA SER A 42 -3.66 3.13 -8.37
C SER A 42 -4.35 1.82 -8.00
N LEU A 43 -5.55 1.57 -8.57
CA LEU A 43 -6.30 0.33 -8.35
C LEU A 43 -5.46 -0.92 -8.64
N ARG A 44 -4.64 -0.88 -9.70
CA ARG A 44 -3.76 -1.99 -10.08
C ARG A 44 -2.75 -2.33 -8.98
N ASN A 45 -2.16 -1.31 -8.36
CA ASN A 45 -1.18 -1.51 -7.29
C ASN A 45 -1.86 -1.99 -6.00
N ILE A 46 -3.09 -1.55 -5.73
CA ILE A 46 -3.92 -2.10 -4.66
C ILE A 46 -4.17 -3.59 -4.88
N GLN A 47 -4.65 -3.99 -6.06
CA GLN A 47 -4.92 -5.40 -6.39
C GLN A 47 -3.66 -6.27 -6.20
N LYS A 48 -2.52 -5.80 -6.72
CA LYS A 48 -1.21 -6.46 -6.50
C LYS A 48 -0.87 -6.61 -5.01
N TRP A 49 -1.15 -5.59 -4.20
CA TRP A 49 -0.90 -5.66 -2.76
C TRP A 49 -1.80 -6.69 -2.09
N PHE A 50 -3.08 -6.73 -2.43
CA PHE A 50 -4.03 -7.73 -1.91
C PHE A 50 -3.65 -9.17 -2.32
N GLN A 51 -3.24 -9.37 -3.57
CA GLN A 51 -2.71 -10.65 -4.05
C GLN A 51 -1.44 -11.05 -3.29
N GLN A 52 -0.49 -10.12 -3.11
CA GLN A 52 0.74 -10.39 -2.36
C GLN A 52 0.47 -10.71 -0.88
N ALA A 53 -0.57 -10.11 -0.31
CA ALA A 53 -1.05 -10.41 1.03
C ALA A 53 -1.79 -11.77 1.14
N GLY A 54 -2.01 -12.46 0.01
CA GLY A 54 -2.72 -13.74 -0.04
C GLY A 54 -4.19 -13.63 0.32
N MET A 55 -4.81 -12.48 0.04
CA MET A 55 -6.22 -12.21 0.38
C MET A 55 -7.21 -13.06 -0.41
N ASP A 56 -6.79 -13.55 -1.57
CA ASP A 56 -7.49 -14.54 -2.41
C ASP A 56 -7.57 -15.92 -1.74
N LYS A 57 -6.62 -16.23 -0.84
CA LYS A 57 -6.53 -17.52 -0.13
C LYS A 57 -7.27 -17.53 1.21
N LEU A 58 -7.83 -16.40 1.62
CA LEU A 58 -8.60 -16.29 2.86
C LEU A 58 -10.00 -16.86 2.66
N GLU A 59 -10.61 -17.32 3.75
CA GLU A 59 -11.98 -17.87 3.75
C GLU A 59 -13.02 -16.90 3.14
N ALA A 60 -12.80 -15.59 3.30
CA ALA A 60 -13.65 -14.55 2.74
C ALA A 60 -13.43 -14.29 1.23
N ILE A 61 -12.40 -14.89 0.62
CA ILE A 61 -11.99 -14.82 -0.79
C ILE A 61 -12.12 -13.40 -1.34
N ILE A 62 -11.11 -12.58 -1.06
CA ILE A 62 -11.06 -11.19 -1.54
C ILE A 62 -10.26 -11.19 -2.84
N ASN A 63 -11.00 -11.36 -3.94
CA ASN A 63 -10.44 -11.35 -5.28
C ASN A 63 -10.33 -9.93 -5.83
N ASP A 64 -9.56 -9.78 -6.90
CA ASP A 64 -9.38 -8.51 -7.62
C ASP A 64 -10.69 -7.85 -8.06
N GLU A 65 -11.70 -8.66 -8.42
CA GLU A 65 -13.04 -8.18 -8.77
C GLU A 65 -13.75 -7.54 -7.58
N CYS A 66 -13.61 -8.12 -6.38
CA CYS A 66 -14.19 -7.57 -5.15
C CYS A 66 -13.56 -6.21 -4.84
N VAL A 67 -12.23 -6.12 -4.94
CA VAL A 67 -11.50 -4.87 -4.73
C VAL A 67 -11.90 -3.83 -5.77
N ALA A 68 -11.98 -4.21 -7.06
CA ALA A 68 -12.37 -3.32 -8.14
C ALA A 68 -13.82 -2.83 -8.02
N TYR A 69 -14.74 -3.69 -7.59
CA TYR A 69 -16.13 -3.34 -7.36
C TYR A 69 -16.25 -2.28 -6.26
N GLU A 70 -15.66 -2.52 -5.09
CA GLU A 70 -15.69 -1.55 -3.98
C GLU A 70 -14.97 -0.24 -4.33
N TYR A 71 -13.85 -0.33 -5.05
CA TYR A 71 -13.13 0.84 -5.53
C TYR A 71 -13.99 1.68 -6.48
N LYS A 72 -14.66 1.07 -7.46
CA LYS A 72 -15.57 1.76 -8.37
C LYS A 72 -16.81 2.29 -7.64
N ASN A 73 -17.31 1.58 -6.64
CA ASN A 73 -18.45 2.00 -5.84
C ASN A 73 -18.14 3.29 -5.06
N LEU A 74 -16.96 3.36 -4.41
CA LEU A 74 -16.54 4.51 -3.61
C LEU A 74 -15.99 5.67 -4.44
N PHE A 75 -15.18 5.36 -5.45
CA PHE A 75 -14.35 6.36 -6.13
C PHE A 75 -14.69 6.57 -7.60
N LYS A 76 -15.59 5.75 -8.16
CA LYS A 76 -16.15 5.83 -9.53
C LYS A 76 -15.10 6.06 -10.62
N ASP A 77 -14.77 7.31 -10.88
CA ASP A 77 -13.89 7.77 -11.96
C ASP A 77 -12.45 8.06 -11.52
N LYS A 78 -12.11 7.91 -10.23
CA LYS A 78 -10.74 8.16 -9.76
C LYS A 78 -9.81 7.06 -10.23
N THR A 79 -8.72 7.45 -10.87
CA THR A 79 -7.65 6.51 -11.27
C THR A 79 -6.67 6.20 -10.13
N HIS A 80 -6.53 7.14 -9.18
CA HIS A 80 -5.66 7.02 -8.03
C HIS A 80 -6.35 7.55 -6.78
N ILE A 81 -6.09 6.90 -5.64
CA ILE A 81 -6.64 7.30 -4.35
C ILE A 81 -5.53 7.56 -3.33
N THR A 82 -5.82 8.46 -2.41
CA THR A 82 -4.93 8.78 -1.27
C THR A 82 -4.99 7.69 -0.21
N LYS A 83 -4.08 7.76 0.77
CA LYS A 83 -4.04 6.82 1.90
C LYS A 83 -5.37 6.77 2.68
N THR A 84 -5.95 7.93 2.98
CA THR A 84 -7.23 8.01 3.74
C THR A 84 -8.38 7.34 2.98
N GLU A 85 -8.40 7.51 1.66
CA GLU A 85 -9.37 6.84 0.79
C GLU A 85 -9.12 5.33 0.72
N PHE A 86 -7.85 4.91 0.68
CA PHE A 86 -7.49 3.50 0.73
C PHE A 86 -7.90 2.83 2.05
N GLU A 87 -7.77 3.51 3.20
CA GLU A 87 -8.27 3.02 4.48
C GLU A 87 -9.81 2.88 4.48
N SER A 88 -10.50 3.78 3.79
CA SER A 88 -11.96 3.71 3.60
C SER A 88 -12.35 2.51 2.74
N LEU A 89 -11.58 2.21 1.68
CA LEU A 89 -11.75 1.03 0.84
C LEU A 89 -11.58 -0.27 1.63
N ILE A 90 -10.53 -0.37 2.44
CA ILE A 90 -10.30 -1.51 3.34
C ILE A 90 -11.50 -1.69 4.28
N GLY A 91 -12.05 -0.59 4.82
CA GLY A 91 -13.25 -0.61 5.63
C GLY A 91 -14.49 -1.15 4.92
N ALA A 92 -14.70 -0.75 3.66
CA ALA A 92 -15.83 -1.22 2.85
C ALA A 92 -15.70 -2.72 2.54
N ILE A 93 -14.51 -3.17 2.10
CA ILE A 93 -14.24 -4.59 1.83
C ILE A 93 -14.43 -5.42 3.10
N ALA A 94 -13.91 -4.96 4.23
CA ALA A 94 -14.05 -5.60 5.53
C ALA A 94 -15.54 -5.77 5.92
N GLY A 95 -16.35 -4.72 5.74
CA GLY A 95 -17.79 -4.75 5.98
C GLY A 95 -18.53 -5.74 5.09
N CYS A 96 -18.28 -5.69 3.78
CA CYS A 96 -18.93 -6.58 2.79
C CYS A 96 -18.56 -8.05 3.02
N LYS A 97 -17.33 -8.32 3.45
CA LYS A 97 -16.80 -9.67 3.64
C LYS A 97 -16.88 -10.18 5.08
N LYS A 98 -17.52 -9.41 5.99
CA LYS A 98 -17.63 -9.71 7.42
C LYS A 98 -16.27 -10.04 8.06
N MET A 99 -15.23 -9.37 7.60
CA MET A 99 -13.86 -9.52 8.10
C MET A 99 -13.50 -8.31 8.96
N ASP A 100 -12.68 -8.51 9.99
CA ASP A 100 -12.23 -7.39 10.80
C ASP A 100 -11.26 -6.50 10.01
N ARG A 101 -11.47 -5.18 10.05
CA ARG A 101 -10.60 -4.21 9.36
C ARG A 101 -9.15 -4.34 9.79
N ASN A 102 -8.90 -4.58 11.08
CA ASN A 102 -7.54 -4.71 11.61
C ASN A 102 -6.86 -5.97 11.08
N VAL A 103 -7.61 -7.07 10.93
CA VAL A 103 -7.08 -8.30 10.31
C VAL A 103 -6.68 -8.02 8.86
N LEU A 104 -7.50 -7.27 8.11
CA LEU A 104 -7.17 -6.91 6.73
C LEU A 104 -5.91 -6.05 6.65
N MET A 105 -5.81 -5.03 7.51
CA MET A 105 -4.64 -4.17 7.59
C MET A 105 -3.38 -4.93 8.01
N ASP A 106 -3.48 -5.82 9.01
CA ASP A 106 -2.37 -6.65 9.48
C ASP A 106 -1.82 -7.54 8.36
N LYS A 107 -2.70 -8.14 7.56
CA LYS A 107 -2.30 -8.93 6.38
C LYS A 107 -1.59 -8.09 5.31
N LEU A 108 -2.09 -6.88 5.03
CA LEU A 108 -1.42 -5.96 4.10
C LEU A 108 -0.05 -5.53 4.61
N VAL A 109 0.08 -5.30 5.92
CA VAL A 109 1.36 -4.98 6.57
C VAL A 109 2.30 -6.19 6.57
N ALA A 110 1.77 -7.39 6.79
CA ALA A 110 2.51 -8.65 6.76
C ALA A 110 3.04 -8.99 5.35
N ALA A 111 2.30 -8.60 4.30
CA ALA A 111 2.72 -8.75 2.90
C ALA A 111 4.05 -8.07 2.60
N GLY A 112 4.36 -6.98 3.31
CA GLY A 112 5.60 -6.21 3.17
C GLY A 112 5.63 -5.37 1.90
N GLU A 113 6.82 -4.95 1.49
CA GLU A 113 7.04 -4.08 0.33
C GLU A 113 6.66 -4.77 -0.99
N PRO A 114 6.31 -4.01 -2.05
CA PRO A 114 5.94 -4.57 -3.34
C PRO A 114 7.09 -5.42 -3.90
N LYS A 115 6.83 -6.72 -4.05
CA LYS A 115 7.79 -7.64 -4.64
C LYS A 115 7.59 -7.62 -6.15
N ILE A 116 8.64 -7.25 -6.87
CA ILE A 116 8.75 -7.61 -8.28
C ILE A 116 8.95 -9.12 -8.29
N SER A 117 7.91 -9.90 -8.60
CA SER A 117 8.09 -11.29 -9.02
C SER A 117 8.86 -11.24 -10.33
N ASN A 118 10.18 -11.22 -10.22
CA ASN A 118 11.06 -10.81 -11.29
C ASN A 118 11.17 -11.94 -12.32
N VAL A 119 11.23 -11.53 -13.58
CA VAL A 119 11.65 -12.32 -14.76
C VAL A 119 13.11 -12.83 -14.61
N GLN A 120 13.77 -12.57 -13.47
CA GLN A 120 15.09 -13.10 -13.15
C GLN A 120 15.12 -14.60 -12.85
N ASP A 121 13.98 -15.24 -12.61
CA ASP A 121 13.92 -16.72 -12.63
C ASP A 121 14.23 -17.28 -14.03
N LEU A 122 14.06 -16.48 -15.09
CA LEU A 122 14.38 -16.87 -16.47
C LEU A 122 15.87 -16.71 -16.82
N ILE A 123 16.63 -15.92 -16.05
CA ILE A 123 18.06 -15.64 -16.36
C ILE A 123 18.99 -16.64 -15.65
N SER A 124 18.52 -17.33 -14.61
CA SER A 124 19.29 -18.37 -13.90
C SER A 124 19.11 -19.79 -14.43
N GLN A 125 18.32 -20.01 -15.49
CA GLN A 125 18.16 -21.33 -16.13
C GLN A 125 19.00 -21.50 -17.40
N VAL A 126 19.88 -20.53 -17.71
CA VAL A 126 20.89 -20.61 -18.77
C VAL A 126 22.25 -20.20 -18.20
N CYS A 127 22.75 -20.97 -17.24
CA CYS A 127 24.18 -21.08 -16.90
C CYS A 127 24.46 -22.54 -16.60
#